data_AF-A0AAV7CKW1-F1
#
_entry.id   AF-A0AAV7CKW1-F1
#
_cell.length_a   1.000
_cell.length_b   1.000
_cell.length_c   1.000
_cell.angle_alpha   90.00
_cell.angle_beta   90.00
_cell.angle_gamma   90.00
#
_symmetry.space_group_name_H-M   'P 1'
#
loop_
_entity.id
_entity.type
_entity.pdbx_description
1 polymer ?
#
loop_
_entity_poly.entity_id
_entity_poly.type
_entity_poly.pdbx_seq_one_letter_code
_entity_poly.pdbx_strand_id
1 'polypeptide(L)'
;MSQWEAVLKLSGEFQEQAFAVYSQEVLPMVVRQYLAQWIESQDWKLAARDQSLATVQCQNLLEHLDIEYSRFTEDREVVKANSIRNFRVSTRKIHCSWQT
;
A
#
# COMPACT_ATOMS: atom_id res chain seq x y z
N MET A 1 13.56 -7.37 8.16
CA MET A 1 12.70 -8.31 7.41
C MET A 1 11.26 -7.89 7.62
N SER A 2 10.51 -7.75 6.53
CA SER A 2 9.08 -7.46 6.63
C SER A 2 8.30 -8.75 6.92
N GLN A 3 7.16 -8.67 7.59
CA GLN A 3 6.21 -9.77 7.74
C GLN A 3 5.75 -10.26 6.37
N TRP A 4 5.67 -9.38 5.36
CA TRP A 4 5.39 -9.77 3.99
C TRP A 4 6.37 -10.79 3.42
N GLU A 5 7.67 -10.66 3.70
CA GLU A 5 8.67 -11.64 3.28
C GLU A 5 8.45 -13.03 3.91
N ALA A 6 7.87 -13.08 5.12
CA ALA A 6 7.49 -14.34 5.74
C ALA A 6 6.23 -14.92 5.07
N VAL A 7 5.26 -14.09 4.69
CA VAL A 7 4.05 -14.49 3.95
C VAL A 7 4.41 -15.12 2.59
N LEU A 8 5.38 -14.54 1.88
CA LEU A 8 5.87 -15.08 0.60
C LEU A 8 6.58 -16.44 0.73
N LYS A 9 6.97 -16.86 1.94
CA LYS A 9 7.64 -18.14 2.22
C LYS A 9 6.70 -19.22 2.75
N LEU A 10 5.40 -18.93 2.89
CA LEU A 10 4.40 -19.90 3.33
C LEU A 10 4.20 -21.00 2.27
N SER A 11 3.67 -22.16 2.69
CA SER A 11 3.25 -23.20 1.75
C SER A 11 2.07 -22.73 0.89
N GLY A 12 1.94 -23.32 -0.30
CA GLY A 12 1.06 -22.82 -1.38
C GLY A 12 -0.38 -22.51 -0.94
N GLU A 13 -0.99 -23.35 -0.09
CA GLU A 13 -2.36 -23.14 0.39
C GLU A 13 -2.52 -21.85 1.23
N PHE A 14 -1.55 -21.53 2.10
CA PHE A 14 -1.61 -20.33 2.94
C PHE A 14 -1.22 -19.07 2.15
N GLN A 15 -0.33 -19.22 1.16
CA GLN A 15 0.03 -18.13 0.27
C GLN A 15 -1.16 -17.70 -0.60
N GLU A 16 -1.89 -18.67 -1.16
CA GLU A 16 -3.11 -18.41 -1.93
C GLU A 16 -4.18 -17.73 -1.09
N GLN A 17 -4.39 -18.19 0.15
CA GLN A 17 -5.32 -17.55 1.09
C GLN A 17 -4.90 -16.10 1.39
N ALA A 18 -3.61 -15.85 1.63
CA ALA A 18 -3.11 -14.50 1.85
C ALA A 18 -3.33 -13.60 0.63
N PHE A 19 -3.07 -14.09 -0.59
CA PHE A 19 -3.28 -13.34 -1.83
C PHE A 19 -4.76 -13.10 -2.15
N ALA A 20 -5.65 -14.01 -1.75
CA ALA A 20 -7.09 -13.83 -1.90
C ALA A 20 -7.60 -12.60 -1.14
N VAL A 21 -7.06 -12.34 0.06
CA VAL A 21 -7.38 -11.13 0.84
C VAL A 21 -7.06 -9.86 0.03
N TYR A 22 -5.85 -9.77 -0.55
CA TYR A 22 -5.47 -8.59 -1.34
C TYR A 22 -6.14 -8.50 -2.72
N SER A 23 -6.78 -9.57 -3.18
CA SER A 23 -7.53 -9.58 -4.44
C SER A 23 -8.94 -8.99 -4.29
N GLN A 24 -9.50 -9.01 -3.07
CA GLN A 24 -10.82 -8.47 -2.76
C GLN A 24 -10.76 -7.05 -2.18
N GLU A 25 -9.59 -6.61 -1.75
CA GLU A 25 -9.39 -5.38 -0.99
C GLU A 25 -8.97 -4.17 -1.83
N VAL A 26 -9.10 -2.99 -1.22
CA VAL A 26 -8.75 -1.70 -1.84
C VAL A 26 -7.24 -1.55 -2.06
N LEU A 27 -6.41 -2.31 -1.32
CA LEU A 27 -4.95 -2.22 -1.34
C LEU A 27 -4.30 -3.22 -2.32
N PRO A 28 -3.70 -2.77 -3.44
CA PRO A 28 -3.09 -3.67 -4.42
C PRO A 28 -1.86 -4.39 -3.86
N MET A 29 -1.65 -5.63 -4.30
CA MET A 29 -0.51 -6.46 -3.90
C MET A 29 0.85 -5.79 -4.18
N VAL A 30 0.98 -5.05 -5.29
CA VAL A 30 2.19 -4.26 -5.60
C VAL A 30 2.47 -3.24 -4.50
N VAL A 31 1.47 -2.49 -4.05
CA VAL A 31 1.63 -1.49 -2.99
C VAL A 31 2.01 -2.18 -1.67
N ARG A 32 1.30 -3.26 -1.32
CA ARG A 32 1.56 -4.04 -0.10
C ARG A 32 3.00 -4.56 -0.04
N GLN A 33 3.53 -5.03 -1.17
CA GLN A 33 4.85 -5.61 -1.27
C GLN A 33 5.96 -4.56 -1.17
N TYR A 34 5.87 -3.49 -1.95
CA TYR A 34 6.95 -2.50 -2.05
C TYR A 34 6.99 -1.56 -0.85
N LEU A 35 5.84 -1.30 -0.24
CA LEU A 35 5.76 -0.52 1.00
C LEU A 35 5.67 -1.41 2.24
N ALA A 36 5.98 -2.71 2.15
CA ALA A 36 5.77 -3.66 3.24
C ALA A 36 6.38 -3.20 4.57
N GLN A 37 7.66 -2.80 4.52
CA GLN A 37 8.37 -2.36 5.71
C GLN A 37 7.78 -1.08 6.33
N TRP A 38 7.39 -0.12 5.48
CA TRP A 38 6.78 1.12 5.96
C TRP A 38 5.36 0.88 6.49
N ILE A 39 4.56 0.09 5.79
CA ILE A 39 3.20 -0.26 6.22
C ILE A 39 3.26 -0.93 7.58
N GLU A 40 4.15 -1.90 7.77
CA GLU A 40 4.24 -2.66 9.00
C GLU A 40 4.81 -1.87 10.19
N SER A 41 5.47 -0.73 9.95
CA SER A 41 5.99 0.12 11.02
C SER A 41 4.98 1.14 11.56
N GLN A 42 3.80 1.30 10.94
CA GLN A 42 2.79 2.24 11.40
C GLN A 42 1.83 1.62 12.43
N ASP A 43 1.37 2.44 13.39
CA ASP A 43 0.29 2.07 14.30
C ASP A 43 -1.08 2.35 13.66
N TRP A 44 -1.53 1.41 12.82
CA TRP A 44 -2.82 1.49 12.16
C TRP A 44 -4.01 1.47 13.12
N LYS A 45 -3.86 0.88 14.32
CA LYS A 45 -4.94 0.82 15.32
C LYS A 45 -5.18 2.18 15.94
N LEU A 46 -4.12 2.93 16.22
CA LEU A 46 -4.21 4.30 16.69
C LEU A 46 -4.69 5.23 15.56
N ALA A 47 -4.13 5.09 14.36
CA ALA A 47 -4.54 5.90 13.20
C ALA A 47 -6.03 5.72 12.85
N ALA A 48 -6.60 4.52 13.04
CA ALA A 48 -8.03 4.30 12.82
C ALA A 48 -8.94 5.04 13.81
N ARG A 49 -8.41 5.53 14.94
CA ARG A 49 -9.16 6.24 16.00
C ARG A 49 -8.84 7.74 16.06
N ASP A 50 -7.70 8.14 15.52
CA ASP A 50 -7.23 9.53 15.49
C ASP A 50 -7.17 10.03 14.05
N GLN A 51 -8.11 10.92 13.71
CA GLN A 51 -8.23 11.48 12.36
C GLN A 51 -6.99 12.31 11.95
N SER A 52 -6.32 12.96 12.91
CA SER A 52 -5.12 13.73 12.61
C SER A 52 -3.96 12.81 12.25
N LEU A 53 -3.78 11.73 13.01
CA LEU A 53 -2.79 10.71 12.70
C LEU A 53 -3.13 9.98 11.40
N ALA A 54 -4.40 9.64 11.15
CA ALA A 54 -4.85 9.06 9.89
C ALA A 54 -4.48 9.95 8.69
N THR A 55 -4.68 11.26 8.83
CA THR A 55 -4.35 12.24 7.80
C THR A 55 -2.86 12.29 7.52
N VAL A 56 -2.03 12.36 8.57
CA VAL A 56 -0.57 12.33 8.44
C VAL A 56 -0.10 11.03 7.78
N GLN A 57 -0.61 9.88 8.23
CA GLN A 57 -0.24 8.59 7.66
C GLN A 57 -0.69 8.43 6.21
N CYS A 58 -1.84 9.01 5.85
CA CYS A 58 -2.31 9.05 4.47
C CYS A 58 -1.40 9.91 3.58
N GLN A 59 -0.96 11.07 4.07
CA GLN A 59 -0.01 11.92 3.35
C GLN A 59 1.33 11.21 3.16
N ASN A 60 1.89 10.62 4.23
CA ASN A 60 3.12 9.83 4.16
C ASN A 60 3.00 8.67 3.14
N LEU A 61 1.86 7.96 3.13
CA LEU A 61 1.60 6.91 2.15
C LEU A 61 1.65 7.46 0.72
N LEU A 62 1.03 8.62 0.45
CA LEU A 62 1.04 9.23 -0.87
C LEU A 62 2.45 9.62 -1.31
N GLU A 63 3.28 10.13 -0.41
CA GLU A 63 4.69 10.45 -0.68
C GLU A 63 5.50 9.19 -1.02
N HIS A 64 5.35 8.13 -0.24
CA HIS A 64 5.97 6.84 -0.52
C HIS A 64 5.55 6.26 -1.88
N LEU A 65 4.27 6.40 -2.26
CA LEU A 65 3.80 6.00 -3.58
C LEU A 65 4.41 6.85 -4.71
N ASP A 66 4.64 8.14 -4.49
CA ASP A 66 5.29 9.01 -5.48
C ASP A 66 6.77 8.62 -5.69
N ILE A 67 7.48 8.26 -4.62
CA ILE A 67 8.87 7.76 -4.69
C ILE A 67 8.94 6.45 -5.50
N GLU A 68 8.14 5.44 -5.13
CA GLU A 68 8.14 4.16 -5.86
C GLU A 68 7.68 4.31 -7.31
N TYR A 69 6.74 5.22 -7.59
CA TYR A 69 6.31 5.50 -8.97
C TYR A 69 7.45 6.06 -9.83
N SER A 70 8.25 7.00 -9.31
CA SER A 70 9.42 7.54 -10.04
C SER A 70 10.39 6.41 -10.38
N ARG A 71 10.75 5.61 -9.36
CA ARG A 71 11.64 4.46 -9.51
C ARG A 71 11.15 3.46 -10.57
N PHE A 72 9.88 3.04 -10.52
CA PHE A 72 9.33 2.10 -11.52
C PHE A 72 9.28 2.69 -12.93
N THR A 73 9.13 4.01 -13.05
CA THR A 73 9.15 4.68 -14.34
C THR A 73 10.56 4.67 -14.93
N GLU A 74 11.57 4.92 -14.11
CA GLU A 74 12.99 4.84 -14.48
C GLU A 74 13.39 3.41 -14.88
N ASP A 75 12.98 2.42 -14.09
CA ASP A 75 13.22 0.99 -14.32
C ASP A 75 12.38 0.41 -15.49
N ARG A 76 11.51 1.22 -16.11
CA ARG A 76 10.56 0.84 -17.19
C ARG A 76 9.60 -0.28 -16.79
N GLU A 77 9.28 -0.40 -15.50
CA GLU A 77 8.32 -1.38 -14.97
C GLU A 77 6.87 -0.88 -15.10
N VAL A 78 6.40 -0.73 -16.35
CA VAL A 78 5.11 -0.07 -16.69
C VAL A 78 3.91 -0.63 -15.92
N VAL A 79 3.84 -1.96 -15.75
CA VAL A 79 2.72 -2.59 -15.03
C VAL A 79 2.69 -2.15 -13.57
N LYS A 80 3.85 -2.17 -12.88
CA LYS A 80 3.95 -1.76 -11.48
C LYS A 80 3.72 -0.27 -11.32
N ALA A 81 4.31 0.55 -12.20
CA ALA A 81 4.08 1.99 -12.22
C ALA A 81 2.58 2.33 -12.38
N ASN A 82 1.86 1.62 -13.26
CA ASN A 82 0.42 1.78 -13.41
C ASN A 82 -0.37 1.36 -12.17
N SER A 83 -0.02 0.24 -11.53
CA SER A 83 -0.64 -0.18 -10.27
C SER A 83 -0.48 0.88 -9.17
N ILE A 84 0.74 1.41 -8.99
CA ILE A 84 1.01 2.48 -8.02
C ILE A 84 0.22 3.75 -8.34
N ARG A 85 0.25 4.19 -9.61
CA ARG A 85 -0.48 5.38 -10.06
C ARG A 85 -1.98 5.25 -9.81
N ASN A 86 -2.58 4.13 -10.18
CA ASN A 86 -4.01 3.91 -10.03
C ASN A 86 -4.43 3.91 -8.56
N PHE A 87 -3.64 3.25 -7.70
CA PHE A 87 -3.89 3.26 -6.26
C PHE A 87 -3.80 4.68 -5.69
N ARG A 88 -2.72 5.42 -5.99
CA ARG A 88 -2.54 6.80 -5.53
C ARG A 88 -3.71 7.71 -5.90
N VAL A 89 -4.20 7.61 -7.15
CA VAL A 89 -5.36 8.38 -7.61
C VAL A 89 -6.62 8.00 -6.84
N SER A 90 -6.85 6.70 -6.60
CA SER A 90 -7.97 6.22 -5.80
C SER A 90 -7.91 6.76 -4.36
N THR A 91 -6.75 6.63 -3.70
CA THR A 91 -6.54 7.12 -2.33
C THR A 91 -6.74 8.62 -2.21
N ARG A 92 -6.23 9.43 -3.15
CA ARG A 92 -6.44 10.89 -3.14
C ARG A 92 -7.92 11.27 -3.27
N LYS A 93 -8.67 10.59 -4.14
CA LYS A 93 -10.11 10.84 -4.30
C LYS A 93 -10.87 10.58 -3.01
N ILE A 94 -10.57 9.46 -2.36
CA ILE A 94 -11.18 9.11 -1.07
C ILE A 94 -10.78 10.16 -0.03
N HIS A 95 -9.49 10.48 0.13
CA HIS A 95 -9.01 11.46 1.10
C HIS A 95 -9.67 12.84 0.95
N CYS A 96 -9.76 13.37 -0.27
CA CYS A 96 -10.43 14.65 -0.53
C CYS A 96 -11.92 14.64 -0.16
N SER A 97 -12.63 13.51 -0.30
CA SER A 97 -14.04 13.40 0.09
C SER A 97 -14.27 13.44 1.61
N TRP A 98 -13.26 13.14 2.43
CA TRP A 98 -13.36 13.22 3.90
C TRP A 98 -13.02 14.61 4.45
N GLN A 99 -12.65 15.56 3.58
CA GLN A 99 -12.24 16.93 3.96
C GLN A 99 -13.28 18.00 3.60
N THR A 100 -14.43 17.62 3.02
CA THR A 100 -15.55 18.52 2.67
C THR A 100 -16.69 18.34 3.65
#